data_AF-A0A328TTN1-F1
#
_entry.id   AF-A0A328TTN1-F1
#
_cell.length_a   1.000
_cell.length_b   1.000
_cell.length_c   1.000
_cell.angle_alpha   90.00
_cell.angle_beta   90.00
_cell.angle_gamma   90.00
#
_symmetry.space_group_name_H-M   'P 1'
#
loop_
_entity.id
_entity.type
_entity.pdbx_description
1 polymer ?
#
loop_
_entity_poly.entity_id
_entity_poly.type
_entity_poly.pdbx_seq_one_letter_code
_entity_poly.pdbx_strand_id
1 'polypeptide(L)'
;MKINQSHRINAVNPYQKQSEQQPTGATDRKRKTDEVQISAEAQEMLSSSRVNSADRAKRIDDLKKSVSSGTYHVESGKIAEKLLPFLNNNDKSGEPK
;
A
#
# COMPACT_ATOMS: atom_id res chain seq x y z
N MET A 1 -69.80 13.25 44.20
CA MET A 1 -69.13 12.86 42.94
C MET A 1 -68.39 14.05 42.35
N LYS A 2 -67.28 13.75 41.65
CA LYS A 2 -66.52 14.57 40.69
C LYS A 2 -65.60 15.66 41.27
N ILE A 3 -64.36 15.26 41.54
CA ILE A 3 -63.22 16.16 41.69
C ILE A 3 -62.37 16.00 40.43
N ASN A 4 -62.49 16.95 39.49
CA ASN A 4 -61.62 16.98 38.32
C ASN A 4 -60.27 17.57 38.76
N GLN A 5 -59.21 16.77 38.65
CA GLN A 5 -57.87 17.18 39.05
C GLN A 5 -57.36 18.31 38.16
N SER A 6 -56.92 19.36 38.84
CA SER A 6 -56.27 20.56 38.37
C SER A 6 -55.05 20.27 37.48
N HIS A 7 -55.02 20.95 36.32
CA HIS A 7 -53.83 21.48 35.67
C HIS A 7 -52.65 20.51 35.49
N ARG A 8 -52.64 19.77 34.37
CA ARG A 8 -51.41 19.23 33.77
C ARG A 8 -50.61 20.42 33.21
N ILE A 9 -49.96 21.15 34.10
CA ILE A 9 -49.03 22.22 33.74
C ILE A 9 -47.81 21.55 33.11
N ASN A 10 -47.49 21.98 31.90
CA ASN A 10 -46.40 21.52 31.06
C ASN A 10 -45.10 21.32 31.84
N ALA A 11 -44.74 20.07 32.15
CA ALA A 11 -43.37 19.71 32.49
C ALA A 11 -42.59 19.59 31.18
N VAL A 12 -42.31 20.73 30.54
CA VAL A 12 -41.39 20.80 29.41
C VAL A 12 -40.01 20.51 29.98
N ASN A 13 -39.54 19.27 29.91
CA ASN A 13 -38.16 18.93 30.29
C ASN A 13 -37.22 19.49 29.22
N PRO A 14 -36.47 20.58 29.47
CA PRO A 14 -35.58 21.15 28.46
C PRO A 14 -34.41 20.21 28.13
N TYR A 15 -34.10 19.27 29.04
CA TYR A 15 -33.04 18.28 28.87
C TYR A 15 -33.41 17.10 27.95
N GLN A 16 -34.70 16.79 27.77
CA GLN A 16 -35.12 15.73 26.84
C GLN A 16 -34.99 16.14 25.38
N LYS A 17 -35.12 17.45 25.07
CA LYS A 17 -34.95 17.95 23.69
C LYS A 17 -33.50 17.91 23.21
N GLN A 18 -32.51 17.88 24.12
CA GLN A 18 -31.10 17.85 23.74
C GLN A 18 -30.64 16.45 23.29
N SER A 19 -31.29 15.38 23.74
CA SER A 19 -31.01 14.03 23.22
C SER A 19 -31.62 13.77 21.84
N GLU A 20 -32.70 14.48 21.48
CA GLU A 20 -33.34 14.38 20.14
C GLU A 20 -32.70 15.34 19.11
N GLN A 21 -31.91 16.32 19.57
CA GLN A 21 -31.12 17.23 18.71
C GLN A 21 -29.71 16.70 18.42
N GLN A 22 -29.53 15.39 18.32
CA GLN A 22 -28.39 14.89 17.57
C GLN A 22 -28.83 14.81 16.10
N PRO A 23 -28.34 15.66 15.19
CA PRO A 23 -28.65 15.52 13.79
C PRO A 23 -28.20 14.13 13.34
N THR A 24 -29.17 13.26 13.07
CA THR A 24 -29.01 12.02 12.27
C THR A 24 -28.73 12.41 10.83
N GLY A 25 -27.62 13.13 10.63
CA GLY A 25 -27.35 13.89 9.42
C GLY A 25 -25.86 14.20 9.28
N ALA A 26 -25.00 13.23 9.60
CA ALA A 26 -23.59 13.25 9.18
C ALA A 26 -22.85 11.90 9.31
N THR A 27 -23.53 10.77 9.53
CA THR A 27 -22.86 9.45 9.57
C THR A 27 -22.47 8.90 8.20
N ASP A 28 -22.66 9.66 7.12
CA ASP A 28 -22.25 9.27 5.76
C ASP A 28 -21.20 10.19 5.14
N ARG A 29 -20.38 10.86 5.96
CA ARG A 29 -19.06 11.28 5.47
C ARG A 29 -18.18 10.05 5.46
N LYS A 30 -18.31 9.23 4.40
CA LYS A 30 -17.37 8.15 4.08
C LYS A 30 -15.97 8.68 4.36
N ARG A 31 -15.31 8.13 5.38
CA ARG A 31 -13.90 8.45 5.66
C ARG A 31 -13.18 8.23 4.34
N LYS A 32 -12.55 9.27 3.79
CA LYS A 32 -11.66 9.08 2.64
C LYS A 32 -10.53 8.20 3.13
N THR A 33 -10.56 6.94 2.72
CA THR A 33 -9.43 6.04 2.91
C THR A 33 -8.39 6.44 1.88
N ASP A 34 -7.18 6.71 2.33
CA ASP A 34 -6.06 6.86 1.41
C ASP A 34 -5.77 5.49 0.82
N GLU A 35 -5.95 5.36 -0.50
CA GLU A 35 -5.64 4.15 -1.25
C GLU A 35 -4.33 4.34 -2.00
N VAL A 36 -3.44 3.36 -1.89
CA VAL A 36 -2.23 3.27 -2.71
C VAL A 36 -2.56 2.35 -3.89
N GLN A 37 -2.63 2.92 -5.09
CA GLN A 37 -2.79 2.14 -6.32
C GLN A 37 -1.48 2.13 -7.12
N ILE A 38 -1.15 0.96 -7.68
CA ILE A 38 -0.03 0.82 -8.61
C ILE A 38 -0.46 1.47 -9.93
N SER A 39 0.37 2.33 -10.51
CA SER A 39 0.05 2.97 -11.78
C SER A 39 0.00 1.94 -12.92
N ALA A 40 -0.85 2.19 -13.91
CA ALA A 40 -0.94 1.34 -15.10
C ALA A 40 0.42 1.23 -15.82
N GLU A 41 1.18 2.32 -15.89
CA GLU A 41 2.54 2.36 -16.43
C GLU A 41 3.51 1.43 -15.67
N ALA A 42 3.48 1.44 -14.33
CA ALA A 42 4.33 0.55 -13.52
C ALA A 42 3.98 -0.92 -13.74
N GLN A 43 2.70 -1.23 -13.96
CA GLN A 43 2.22 -2.58 -14.23
C GLN A 43 2.65 -3.07 -15.64
N GLU A 44 2.66 -2.18 -16.63
CA GLU A 44 3.18 -2.46 -17.97
C GLU A 44 4.70 -2.65 -17.97
N MET A 45 5.45 -1.83 -17.22
CA MET A 45 6.89 -2.00 -17.01
C MET A 45 7.23 -3.35 -16.35
N LEU A 46 6.45 -3.76 -15.36
CA LEU A 46 6.60 -5.08 -14.73
C LEU A 46 6.35 -6.22 -15.73
N SER A 47 5.31 -6.09 -16.55
CA SER A 47 4.90 -7.13 -17.51
C SER A 47 5.89 -7.26 -18.67
N SER A 48 6.46 -6.14 -19.13
CA SER A 48 7.49 -6.09 -20.17
C SER A 48 8.88 -6.50 -19.68
N SER A 49 9.08 -6.59 -18.37
CA SER A 49 10.33 -7.08 -17.80
C SER A 49 10.57 -8.53 -18.25
N ARG A 50 11.73 -8.79 -18.86
CA ARG A 50 12.16 -10.13 -19.35
C ARG A 50 12.34 -11.17 -18.24
N VAL A 51 11.88 -10.87 -17.03
CA VAL A 51 12.02 -11.70 -15.83
C VAL A 51 11.34 -13.06 -16.02
N ASN A 52 10.31 -13.16 -16.86
CA ASN A 52 9.54 -14.39 -17.10
C ASN A 52 9.86 -15.08 -18.44
N SER A 53 11.00 -14.80 -19.07
CA SER A 53 11.35 -15.47 -20.33
C SER A 53 11.67 -16.96 -20.14
N ALA A 54 11.27 -17.80 -21.09
CA ALA A 54 11.55 -19.24 -21.08
C ALA A 54 13.06 -19.54 -21.07
N ASP A 55 13.86 -18.72 -21.74
CA ASP A 55 15.32 -18.86 -21.77
C ASP A 55 15.96 -18.60 -20.40
N ARG A 56 15.40 -17.68 -19.62
CA ARG A 56 15.84 -17.43 -18.24
C ARG A 56 15.52 -18.62 -17.35
N ALA A 57 14.35 -19.23 -17.50
CA ALA A 57 13.98 -20.42 -16.75
C ALA A 57 14.96 -21.58 -17.00
N LYS A 58 15.31 -21.84 -18.27
CA LYS A 58 16.33 -22.84 -18.64
C LYS A 58 17.68 -22.55 -18.00
N ARG A 59 18.16 -21.30 -18.12
CA ARG A 59 19.42 -20.87 -17.51
C ARG A 59 19.45 -21.06 -16.00
N ILE A 60 18.34 -20.81 -15.30
CA ILE A 60 18.24 -21.03 -13.86
C ILE A 60 18.35 -22.52 -13.53
N ASP A 61 17.69 -23.40 -14.30
CA ASP A 61 17.77 -24.84 -14.10
C ASP A 61 19.20 -25.37 -14.28
N ASP A 62 19.89 -24.93 -15.33
CA ASP A 62 21.30 -25.30 -15.57
C ASP A 62 22.21 -24.81 -14.44
N LEU A 63 22.00 -23.58 -13.95
CA LEU A 63 22.76 -23.05 -12.82
C LEU A 63 22.51 -23.85 -11.53
N LYS A 64 21.26 -24.23 -11.26
CA LYS A 64 20.92 -25.06 -10.09
C LYS A 64 21.66 -26.40 -10.13
N LYS A 65 21.71 -27.04 -11.30
CA LYS A 65 22.48 -28.28 -11.51
C LYS A 65 23.95 -28.07 -11.19
N SER A 66 24.60 -27.07 -11.80
CA SER A 66 26.02 -26.78 -11.58
C SER A 66 26.36 -26.46 -10.12
N VAL A 67 25.46 -25.79 -9.40
CA VAL A 67 25.62 -25.52 -7.97
C VAL A 67 25.51 -26.81 -7.16
N SER A 68 24.49 -27.64 -7.43
CA SER A 68 24.32 -28.92 -6.73
C SER A 68 25.46 -29.91 -6.97
N SER A 69 26.07 -29.89 -8.15
CA SER A 69 27.24 -30.70 -8.48
C SER A 69 28.56 -30.11 -7.97
N GLY A 70 28.54 -28.91 -7.37
CA GLY A 70 29.74 -28.23 -6.86
C GLY A 70 30.69 -27.71 -7.95
N THR A 71 30.26 -27.69 -9.21
CA THR A 71 31.07 -27.25 -10.36
C THR A 71 30.82 -25.79 -10.75
N TYR A 72 29.91 -25.11 -10.04
CA TYR A 72 29.64 -23.70 -10.28
C TYR A 72 30.82 -22.83 -9.83
N HIS A 73 31.44 -22.14 -10.79
CA HIS A 73 32.51 -21.19 -10.54
C HIS A 73 32.26 -19.89 -11.31
N VAL A 74 32.54 -18.76 -10.66
CA VAL A 74 32.47 -17.43 -11.27
C VAL A 74 33.79 -16.71 -11.02
N GLU A 75 34.41 -16.26 -12.10
CA GLU A 75 35.62 -15.44 -12.04
C GLU A 75 35.41 -14.17 -11.22
N SER A 76 36.33 -13.89 -10.30
CA SER A 76 36.27 -12.73 -9.40
C SER A 76 36.19 -11.39 -10.14
N GLY A 77 36.88 -11.27 -11.28
CA GLY A 77 36.81 -10.08 -12.15
C GLY A 77 35.39 -9.79 -12.64
N LYS A 78 34.62 -10.83 -13.02
CA LYS A 78 33.23 -10.67 -13.47
C LYS A 78 32.31 -10.23 -12.33
N ILE A 79 32.59 -10.66 -11.11
CA ILE A 79 31.86 -10.22 -9.92
C ILE A 79 32.11 -8.73 -9.69
N ALA A 80 33.38 -8.31 -9.72
CA ALA A 80 33.77 -6.92 -9.57
C ALA A 80 33.10 -6.05 -10.66
N GLU A 81 33.21 -6.43 -11.94
CA GLU A 81 32.56 -5.73 -13.06
C GLU A 81 31.06 -5.53 -12.86
N LYS A 82 30.36 -6.52 -12.29
CA LYS A 82 28.92 -6.43 -12.03
C LYS A 82 28.57 -5.56 -10.83
N LEU A 83 29.47 -5.47 -9.85
CA LEU A 83 29.30 -4.62 -8.68
C LEU A 83 29.69 -3.16 -8.94
N LEU A 84 30.64 -2.90 -9.85
CA LEU A 84 31.17 -1.57 -10.16
C LEU A 84 30.09 -0.48 -10.36
N PRO A 85 29.00 -0.70 -11.13
CA PRO A 85 27.98 0.33 -11.33
C PRO A 85 27.33 0.80 -10.02
N PHE A 86 27.15 -0.09 -9.04
CA PHE A 86 26.52 0.25 -7.78
C PHE A 86 27.47 0.96 -6.81
N LEU A 87 28.77 0.76 -6.97
CA LEU A 87 29.80 1.38 -6.14
C LEU A 87 30.21 2.77 -6.67
N ASN A 88 30.22 2.95 -7.99
CA ASN A 88 30.62 4.20 -8.63
C ASN A 88 29.49 5.25 -8.70
N ASN A 89 28.24 4.86 -8.47
CA ASN A 89 27.08 5.76 -8.54
C ASN A 89 26.92 6.66 -7.29
N ASN A 90 27.85 6.63 -6.34
CA ASN A 90 27.82 7.48 -5.15
C ASN A 90 28.21 8.95 -5.45
N ASP A 91 28.69 9.26 -6.66
CA ASP A 91 29.20 10.60 -7.02
C ASP A 91 28.22 11.48 -7.81
N LYS A 92 26.99 11.03 -8.11
CA LYS A 92 26.02 11.75 -8.97
C LYS A 92 24.76 12.26 -8.25
N SER A 93 24.72 12.26 -6.92
CA SER A 93 23.60 12.80 -6.13
C SER A 93 23.68 14.32 -5.85
N GLY A 94 24.59 15.05 -6.49
CA GLY A 94 24.92 16.44 -6.13
C GLY A 94 24.74 17.54 -7.19
N GLU A 95 24.18 17.28 -8.38
CA GLU A 95 23.89 18.36 -9.34
C GLU A 95 22.40 18.74 -9.36
N PRO A 96 22.01 19.92 -8.85
CA PRO A 96 20.68 20.46 -9.08
C PRO A 96 20.53 20.87 -10.55
N LYS A 97 19.45 20.41 -11.19
CA LYS A 97 18.91 21.06 -12.40
C LYS A 97 18.21 22.36 -12.03
#